data_AF-A0A0G9H0N9-F1
#
_entry.id   AF-A0A0G9H0N9-F1
#
_cell.length_a   1.000
_cell.length_b   1.000
_cell.length_c   1.000
_cell.angle_alpha   90.00
_cell.angle_beta   90.00
_cell.angle_gamma   90.00
#
_symmetry.space_group_name_H-M   'P 1'
#
loop_
_entity.id
_entity.type
_entity.pdbx_description
1 polymer ?
#
loop_
_entity_poly.entity_id
_entity_poly.type
_entity_poly.pdbx_seq_one_letter_code
_entity_poly.pdbx_strand_id
1 'polypeptide(L)'
;MSRAPHYNALIRRGIDDRDLYRRALVQVREPGLQALLAENLHTLDALIGDLQAQMHAAGRTPARHGTLAGSVRGALADMVTGMASNRDSAWVHYLARHECALLNSFEQQMALASDESARVLRVQLSRLHGIHKDMHCLAGTTHG
;
A
#
# COMPACT_ATOMS: atom_id res chain seq x y z
N MET A 1 -12.75 13.31 -23.85
CA MET A 1 -12.73 13.55 -22.39
C MET A 1 -11.44 12.95 -21.84
N SER A 2 -10.47 13.79 -21.49
CA SER A 2 -9.14 13.36 -21.07
C SER A 2 -9.22 12.63 -19.72
N ARG A 3 -9.02 11.31 -19.73
CA ARG A 3 -8.86 10.51 -18.51
C ARG A 3 -7.49 10.83 -17.95
N ALA A 4 -7.40 11.84 -17.10
CA ALA A 4 -6.19 12.09 -16.35
C ALA A 4 -6.08 11.03 -15.23
N PRO A 5 -4.89 10.46 -14.98
CA PRO A 5 -4.70 9.58 -13.84
C PRO A 5 -5.01 10.36 -12.56
N HIS A 6 -5.85 9.80 -11.70
CA HIS A 6 -6.18 10.40 -10.41
C HIS A 6 -5.02 10.18 -9.43
N TYR A 7 -3.91 10.89 -9.62
CA TYR A 7 -2.76 10.88 -8.71
C TYR A 7 -3.17 11.06 -7.25
N ASN A 8 -4.16 11.92 -6.99
CA ASN A 8 -4.74 12.06 -5.66
C ASN A 8 -5.39 10.77 -5.15
N ALA A 9 -6.09 10.00 -5.98
CA ALA A 9 -6.64 8.70 -5.54
C ALA A 9 -5.52 7.71 -5.20
N LEU A 10 -4.45 7.69 -6.00
CA LEU A 10 -3.27 6.85 -5.75
C LEU A 10 -2.53 7.25 -4.47
N ILE A 11 -2.33 8.55 -4.24
CA ILE A 11 -1.71 9.07 -3.01
C ILE A 11 -2.56 8.72 -1.79
N ARG A 12 -3.88 8.96 -1.84
CA ARG A 12 -4.80 8.62 -0.74
C ARG A 12 -4.75 7.13 -0.44
N ARG A 13 -4.72 6.31 -1.49
CA ARG A 13 -4.64 4.86 -1.33
C ARG A 13 -3.29 4.41 -0.77
N GLY A 14 -2.18 4.99 -1.22
CA GLY A 14 -0.86 4.74 -0.63
C GLY A 14 -0.81 5.11 0.84
N ILE A 15 -1.42 6.24 1.23
CA ILE A 15 -1.54 6.65 2.64
C ILE A 15 -2.38 5.63 3.44
N ASP A 16 -3.48 5.11 2.87
CA ASP A 16 -4.29 4.08 3.52
C ASP A 16 -3.48 2.82 3.80
N ASP A 17 -2.72 2.34 2.81
CA ASP A 17 -1.92 1.12 2.95
C ASP A 17 -0.73 1.34 3.90
N ARG A 18 -0.10 2.52 3.88
CA ARG A 18 0.91 2.93 4.86
C ARG A 18 0.36 2.89 6.29
N ASP A 19 -0.82 3.47 6.51
CA ASP A 19 -1.43 3.51 7.83
C ASP A 19 -1.85 2.09 8.30
N LEU A 20 -2.21 1.20 7.37
CA LEU A 20 -2.44 -0.22 7.65
C LEU A 20 -1.14 -0.93 8.06
N TYR A 21 -0.05 -0.69 7.34
CA TYR A 21 1.29 -1.22 7.66
C TYR A 21 1.78 -0.79 9.04
N ARG A 22 1.56 0.48 9.41
CA ARG A 22 1.86 0.97 10.76
C ARG A 22 1.08 0.25 11.85
N ARG A 23 -0.20 -0.09 11.60
CA ARG A 23 -0.99 -0.90 12.53
C ARG A 23 -0.43 -2.30 12.66
N ALA A 24 -0.12 -2.95 11.53
CA ALA A 24 0.48 -4.28 11.52
C ALA A 24 1.78 -4.33 12.33
N LEU A 25 2.67 -3.35 12.14
CA LEU A 25 3.92 -3.21 12.89
C LEU A 25 3.74 -3.17 14.41
N VAL A 26 2.67 -2.54 14.90
CA VAL A 26 2.36 -2.45 16.34
C VAL A 26 1.81 -3.77 16.89
N GLN A 27 1.19 -4.59 16.04
CA GLN A 27 0.49 -5.81 16.46
C GLN A 27 1.31 -7.09 16.28
N VAL A 28 2.18 -7.13 15.27
CA VAL A 28 3.04 -8.28 14.97
C VAL A 28 4.10 -8.44 16.05
N ARG A 29 4.38 -9.68 16.44
CA ARG A 29 5.37 -10.01 17.48
C ARG A 29 6.68 -10.56 16.89
N GLU A 30 6.60 -11.22 15.74
CA GLU A 30 7.77 -11.78 15.05
C GLU A 30 8.73 -10.68 14.57
N PRO A 31 9.99 -10.65 15.08
CA PRO A 31 10.93 -9.57 14.77
C PRO A 31 11.36 -9.55 13.29
N GLY A 32 11.42 -10.72 12.64
CA GLY A 32 11.70 -10.80 11.20
C GLY A 32 10.59 -10.18 10.36
N LEU A 33 9.33 -10.37 10.77
CA LEU A 33 8.19 -9.75 10.11
C LEU A 33 8.15 -8.25 10.39
N GLN A 34 8.43 -7.79 11.61
CA GLN A 34 8.52 -6.36 11.92
C GLN A 34 9.58 -5.64 11.06
N ALA A 35 10.77 -6.23 10.90
CA ALA A 35 11.82 -5.65 10.07
C ALA A 35 11.37 -5.46 8.61
N LEU A 36 10.74 -6.48 8.04
CA LEU A 36 10.24 -6.45 6.66
C LEU A 36 9.05 -5.48 6.50
N LEU A 37 8.12 -5.45 7.46
CA LEU A 37 7.04 -4.46 7.46
C LEU A 37 7.57 -3.03 7.58
N ALA A 38 8.64 -2.80 8.34
CA ALA A 38 9.29 -1.48 8.43
C ALA A 38 9.97 -1.07 7.11
N GLU A 39 10.61 -2.00 6.42
CA GLU A 39 11.21 -1.76 5.10
C GLU A 39 10.14 -1.43 4.04
N ASN A 40 9.05 -2.19 4.02
CA ASN A 40 7.91 -1.93 3.15
C ASN A 40 7.25 -0.59 3.47
N LEU A 41 7.09 -0.27 4.76
CA LEU A 41 6.57 1.02 5.20
C LEU A 41 7.44 2.19 4.71
N HIS A 42 8.77 2.06 4.81
CA HIS A 42 9.70 3.07 4.31
C HIS A 42 9.57 3.25 2.79
N THR A 43 9.43 2.14 2.05
CA THR A 43 9.20 2.15 0.61
C THR A 43 7.89 2.85 0.23
N LEU A 44 6.81 2.61 0.99
CA LEU A 44 5.52 3.29 0.81
C LEU A 44 5.60 4.79 1.11
N ASP A 45 6.29 5.18 2.19
CA ASP A 45 6.47 6.61 2.52
C ASP A 45 7.27 7.34 1.42
N ALA A 46 8.32 6.72 0.87
CA ALA A 46 9.06 7.27 -0.27
C ALA A 46 8.19 7.39 -1.53
N LEU A 47 7.39 6.36 -1.84
CA LEU A 47 6.46 6.37 -2.97
C LEU A 47 5.43 7.51 -2.84
N ILE A 48 4.84 7.68 -1.65
CA ILE A 48 3.87 8.74 -1.38
C ILE A 48 4.53 10.11 -1.57
N GLY A 49 5.74 10.30 -1.05
CA GLY A 49 6.52 11.54 -1.20
C GLY A 49 6.78 11.88 -2.67
N ASP A 50 7.22 10.90 -3.46
CA ASP A 50 7.48 11.07 -4.90
C ASP A 50 6.21 11.48 -5.67
N LEU A 51 5.07 10.85 -5.37
CA LEU A 51 3.79 11.18 -6.00
C LEU A 51 3.31 12.59 -5.60
N GLN A 52 3.48 12.97 -4.33
CA GLN A 52 3.13 14.31 -3.84
C GLN A 52 4.02 15.39 -4.48
N ALA A 53 5.33 15.14 -4.61
CA ALA A 53 6.28 16.04 -5.23
C ALA A 53 5.95 16.29 -6.70
N GLN A 54 5.60 15.24 -7.45
CA GLN A 54 5.17 15.38 -8.85
C GLN A 54 3.89 16.19 -9.00
N MET A 55 2.91 16.00 -8.12
CA MET A 55 1.69 16.81 -8.14
C MET A 55 2.00 18.28 -7.88
N HIS A 56 2.89 18.56 -6.94
CA HIS A 56 3.38 19.92 -6.68
C HIS A 56 4.09 20.52 -7.88
N ALA A 57 4.99 19.76 -8.54
CA ALA A 57 5.69 20.18 -9.75
C ALA A 57 4.74 20.46 -10.93
N ALA A 58 3.63 19.70 -11.01
CA ALA A 58 2.56 19.91 -11.98
C ALA A 58 1.58 21.05 -11.58
N GLY A 59 1.87 21.82 -10.52
CA GLY A 59 1.04 22.93 -10.06
C GLY A 59 -0.29 22.52 -9.44
N ARG A 60 -0.45 21.26 -9.03
CA ARG A 60 -1.67 20.72 -8.42
C ARG A 60 -1.50 20.50 -6.92
N THR A 61 -2.62 20.48 -6.21
CA THR A 61 -2.64 20.21 -4.76
C THR A 61 -2.64 18.69 -4.51
N PRO A 62 -1.59 18.14 -3.88
CA PRO A 62 -1.54 16.73 -3.53
C PRO A 62 -2.45 16.40 -2.34
N ALA A 63 -2.96 15.18 -2.32
CA ALA A 63 -3.66 14.64 -1.16
C ALA A 63 -2.68 14.42 0.01
N ARG A 64 -3.09 14.80 1.22
CA ARG A 64 -2.30 14.68 2.46
C ARG A 64 -2.80 13.62 3.43
N HIS A 65 -4.00 13.11 3.18
CA HIS A 65 -4.68 12.16 4.05
C HIS A 65 -5.21 11.00 3.22
N GLY A 66 -5.40 9.86 3.86
CA GLY A 66 -6.01 8.69 3.23
C GLY A 66 -7.50 8.87 2.92
N THR A 67 -8.18 7.74 2.82
CA THR A 67 -9.64 7.65 2.72
C THR A 67 -10.24 7.20 4.04
N LEU A 68 -11.47 7.64 4.30
CA LEU A 68 -12.26 7.16 5.44
C LEU A 68 -12.45 5.63 5.38
N ALA A 69 -12.56 5.08 4.17
CA ALA A 69 -12.62 3.65 3.95
C ALA A 69 -11.35 2.91 4.40
N GLY A 70 -10.16 3.51 4.21
CA GLY A 70 -8.90 2.98 4.72
C GLY A 70 -8.88 2.91 6.25
N SER A 71 -9.34 3.96 6.92
CA SER A 71 -9.44 3.98 8.39
C SER A 71 -10.39 2.91 8.93
N VAL A 72 -11.56 2.74 8.31
CA VAL A 72 -12.51 1.67 8.68
C VAL A 72 -11.91 0.29 8.45
N ARG A 73 -11.20 0.08 7.34
CA ARG A 73 -10.50 -1.19 7.07
C ARG A 73 -9.38 -1.48 8.07
N GLY A 74 -8.67 -0.45 8.55
CA GLY A 74 -7.69 -0.62 9.61
C GLY A 74 -8.33 -1.15 10.90
N ALA A 75 -9.46 -0.57 11.30
CA ALA A 75 -10.20 -1.04 12.49
C ALA A 75 -10.74 -2.48 12.33
N LEU A 76 -11.22 -2.83 11.13
CA LEU A 76 -11.63 -4.21 10.82
C LEU A 76 -10.45 -5.18 10.86
N ALA A 77 -9.28 -4.78 10.36
CA ALA A 77 -8.06 -5.57 10.43
C ALA A 77 -7.69 -5.87 11.89
N ASP A 78 -7.67 -4.85 12.73
CA ASP A 78 -7.36 -4.96 14.16
C ASP A 78 -8.34 -5.96 14.85
N MET A 79 -9.62 -5.92 14.50
CA MET A 79 -10.64 -6.82 15.05
C MET A 79 -10.46 -8.28 14.57
N VAL A 80 -10.32 -8.50 13.26
CA VAL A 80 -10.24 -9.84 12.65
C VAL A 80 -8.94 -10.54 13.07
N THR A 81 -7.81 -9.84 13.00
CA THR A 81 -6.51 -10.38 13.42
C THR A 81 -6.47 -10.57 14.93
N GLY A 82 -7.13 -9.69 15.69
CA GLY A 82 -7.25 -9.77 17.15
C GLY A 82 -7.90 -11.05 17.65
N MET A 83 -8.81 -11.66 16.87
CA MET A 83 -9.54 -12.89 17.19
C MET A 83 -8.87 -14.17 16.67
N ALA A 84 -7.81 -14.05 15.85
CA ALA A 84 -7.14 -15.21 15.27
C ALA A 84 -6.18 -15.88 16.26
N SER A 85 -6.08 -17.22 16.20
CA SER A 85 -5.15 -17.99 17.03
C SER A 85 -3.68 -17.65 16.76
N ASN A 86 -3.35 -17.30 15.51
CA ASN A 86 -2.06 -16.76 15.11
C ASN A 86 -2.25 -15.36 14.51
N ARG A 87 -1.99 -14.33 15.34
CA ARG A 87 -2.14 -12.93 14.96
C ARG A 87 -1.23 -12.54 13.81
N ASP A 88 0.02 -13.00 13.83
CA ASP A 88 1.04 -12.61 12.86
C ASP A 88 0.70 -13.17 11.47
N SER A 89 0.28 -14.44 11.41
CA SER A 89 -0.26 -15.05 10.19
C SER A 89 -1.49 -14.32 9.66
N ALA A 90 -2.44 -13.97 10.53
CA ALA A 90 -3.65 -13.26 10.13
C ALA A 90 -3.33 -11.88 9.55
N TRP A 91 -2.35 -11.16 10.12
CA TRP A 91 -1.85 -9.89 9.59
C TRP A 91 -1.20 -10.05 8.22
N VAL A 92 -0.33 -11.05 8.05
CA VAL A 92 0.33 -11.33 6.76
C VAL A 92 -0.70 -11.63 5.66
N HIS A 93 -1.68 -12.49 5.93
CA HIS A 93 -2.74 -12.80 4.97
C HIS A 93 -3.61 -11.59 4.63
N TYR A 94 -3.93 -10.77 5.64
CA TYR A 94 -4.71 -9.55 5.44
C TYR A 94 -3.94 -8.55 4.57
N LEU A 95 -2.65 -8.30 4.87
CA LEU A 95 -1.78 -7.41 4.09
C LEU A 95 -1.63 -7.91 2.65
N ALA A 96 -1.29 -9.18 2.43
CA ALA A 96 -1.11 -9.75 1.10
C ALA A 96 -2.36 -9.60 0.21
N ARG A 97 -3.56 -9.77 0.79
CA ARG A 97 -4.83 -9.57 0.07
C ARG A 97 -5.05 -8.09 -0.28
N HIS A 98 -4.75 -7.18 0.64
CA HIS A 98 -4.90 -5.74 0.40
C HIS A 98 -3.93 -5.21 -0.62
N GLU A 99 -2.70 -5.72 -0.64
CA GLU A 99 -1.70 -5.36 -1.63
C GLU A 99 -2.06 -5.83 -3.03
N CYS A 100 -2.61 -7.03 -3.16
CA CYS A 100 -3.13 -7.48 -4.45
C CYS A 100 -4.23 -6.52 -4.95
N ALA A 101 -5.12 -6.06 -4.07
CA ALA A 101 -6.15 -5.09 -4.42
C ALA A 101 -5.58 -3.70 -4.72
N LEU A 102 -4.55 -3.26 -3.99
CA LEU A 102 -3.82 -2.02 -4.25
C LEU A 102 -3.18 -2.06 -5.64
N LEU A 103 -2.44 -3.12 -5.92
CA LEU A 103 -1.70 -3.29 -7.15
C LEU A 103 -2.65 -3.28 -8.36
N ASN A 104 -3.73 -4.05 -8.29
CA ASN A 104 -4.78 -4.03 -9.32
C ASN A 104 -5.36 -2.63 -9.52
N SER A 105 -5.58 -1.87 -8.44
CA SER A 105 -6.05 -0.49 -8.54
C SER A 105 -5.00 0.42 -9.20
N PHE A 106 -3.73 0.26 -8.89
CA PHE A 106 -2.63 1.02 -9.52
C PHE A 106 -2.52 0.69 -11.01
N GLU A 107 -2.54 -0.58 -11.38
CA GLU A 107 -2.50 -1.05 -12.76
C GLU A 107 -3.68 -0.50 -13.59
N GLN A 108 -4.89 -0.52 -13.02
CA GLN A 108 -6.07 0.07 -13.66
C GLN A 108 -5.92 1.59 -13.85
N GLN A 109 -5.40 2.32 -12.86
CA GLN A 109 -5.17 3.76 -13.01
C GLN A 109 -4.04 4.08 -13.99
N MET A 110 -3.01 3.22 -14.08
CA MET A 110 -1.94 3.33 -15.08
C MET A 110 -2.45 3.10 -16.50
N ALA A 111 -3.35 2.13 -16.71
CA ALA A 111 -3.97 1.91 -18.01
C ALA A 111 -4.77 3.12 -18.51
N LEU A 112 -5.14 4.04 -17.61
CA LEU A 112 -5.86 5.27 -17.89
C LEU A 112 -4.93 6.50 -17.89
N ALA A 113 -3.63 6.35 -17.63
CA ALA A 113 -2.67 7.45 -17.52
C ALA A 113 -2.13 7.90 -18.90
N SER A 114 -1.83 9.20 -19.05
CA SER A 114 -1.10 9.74 -20.20
C SER A 114 0.41 9.39 -20.16
N ASP A 115 1.09 9.40 -21.31
CA ASP A 115 2.48 8.91 -21.49
C ASP A 115 3.52 9.50 -20.51
N GLU A 116 3.45 10.80 -20.21
CA GLU A 116 4.37 11.46 -19.25
C GLU A 116 4.18 10.90 -17.83
N SER A 117 2.92 10.76 -17.42
CA SER A 117 2.52 10.21 -16.12
C SER A 117 2.82 8.73 -15.98
N ALA A 118 2.75 7.99 -17.09
CA ALA A 118 2.96 6.56 -17.13
C ALA A 118 4.41 6.16 -16.75
N ARG A 119 5.41 6.99 -17.07
CA ARG A 119 6.82 6.70 -16.74
C ARG A 119 7.05 6.62 -15.24
N VAL A 120 6.59 7.63 -14.51
CA VAL A 120 6.82 7.67 -13.06
C VAL A 120 5.94 6.66 -12.33
N LEU A 121 4.68 6.51 -12.77
CA LEU A 121 3.80 5.47 -12.23
C LEU A 121 4.38 4.06 -12.42
N ARG A 122 5.10 3.80 -13.52
CA ARG A 122 5.77 2.52 -13.76
C ARG A 122 6.89 2.24 -12.76
N VAL A 123 7.69 3.25 -12.41
CA VAL A 123 8.71 3.11 -11.35
C VAL A 123 8.07 2.79 -10.01
N GLN A 124 6.95 3.45 -9.68
CA GLN A 124 6.22 3.19 -8.44
C GLN A 124 5.52 1.82 -8.45
N LEU A 125 5.01 1.39 -9.61
CA LEU A 125 4.43 0.05 -9.79
C LEU A 125 5.47 -1.04 -9.52
N SER A 126 6.68 -0.92 -10.05
CA SER A 126 7.75 -1.89 -9.80
C SER A 126 8.09 -2.00 -8.31
N ARG A 127 8.04 -0.89 -7.56
CA ARG A 127 8.23 -0.91 -6.09
C ARG A 127 7.10 -1.63 -5.39
N LEU A 128 5.84 -1.35 -5.77
CA LEU A 128 4.67 -2.04 -5.24
C LEU A 128 4.67 -3.54 -5.58
N HIS A 129 5.15 -3.94 -6.75
CA HIS A 129 5.35 -5.35 -7.11
C HIS A 129 6.38 -6.04 -6.20
N GLY A 130 7.44 -5.33 -5.79
CA GLY A 130 8.41 -5.84 -4.81
C GLY A 130 7.74 -6.13 -3.47
N ILE A 131 7.09 -5.12 -2.89
CA ILE A 131 6.35 -5.25 -1.61
C ILE A 131 5.32 -6.39 -1.69
N HIS A 132 4.54 -6.45 -2.78
CA HIS A 132 3.55 -7.50 -3.02
C HIS A 132 4.16 -8.90 -3.03
N LYS A 133 5.30 -9.05 -3.71
CA LYS A 133 6.02 -10.32 -3.76
C LYS A 133 6.51 -10.72 -2.38
N ASP A 134 7.06 -9.80 -1.60
CA ASP A 134 7.57 -10.08 -0.26
C ASP A 134 6.45 -10.56 0.67
N MET A 135 5.30 -9.87 0.67
CA MET A 135 4.12 -10.30 1.44
C MET A 135 3.53 -11.61 0.93
N HIS A 136 3.49 -11.84 -0.38
CA HIS A 136 2.95 -13.09 -0.94
C HIS A 136 3.86 -14.28 -0.62
N CYS A 137 5.18 -14.09 -0.66
CA CYS A 137 6.15 -15.09 -0.20
C CYS A 137 5.94 -15.43 1.29
N LEU A 138 5.77 -14.42 2.15
CA LEU A 138 5.48 -14.62 3.58
C LEU A 138 4.13 -15.32 3.82
N ALA A 139 3.09 -14.95 3.07
CA ALA A 139 1.78 -15.58 3.18
C ALA A 139 1.80 -17.06 2.73
N GLY A 140 2.63 -17.38 1.74
CA GLY A 140 2.85 -18.74 1.26
C GLY A 140 3.64 -19.61 2.23
N THR A 141 4.62 -19.05 2.95
CA THR A 141 5.42 -19.79 3.93
C THR A 141 4.72 -20.01 5.27
N THR A 142 3.64 -19.26 5.55
CA THR A 142 2.86 -19.40 6.79
C THR A 142 1.91 -20.62 6.79
N HIS A 143 1.98 -21.50 5.76
CA HIS A 143 1.25 -22.78 5.69
C HIS A 143 2.02 -23.99 6.29
N GLY A 144 3.08 -23.75 7.08
CA GLY A 144 3.88 -24.78 7.75
C GLY A 144 3.50 -25.01 9.21
#